data_AF-A0A4R5KXT0-F1
#
_entry.id   AF-A0A4R5KXT0-F1
#
_cell.length_a   1.000
_cell.length_b   1.000
_cell.length_c   1.000
_cell.angle_alpha   90.00
_cell.angle_beta   90.00
_cell.angle_gamma   90.00
#
_symmetry.space_group_name_H-M   'P 1'
#
loop_
_entity.id
_entity.type
_entity.pdbx_description
1 polymer ?
#
loop_
_entity_poly.entity_id
_entity_poly.type
_entity_poly.pdbx_seq_one_letter_code
_entity_poly.pdbx_strand_id
1 'polypeptide(L)'
;MSIENQLKAEFQRYSDQLQYPRQLDDRIALLTRKGTAARRGIITRIALIAACIFLFSGIAYASNLLYTMQSHRVSVEVFSDAQAQLPDSLNAEIRSSFQQIRDQLTPGESAIMYVSELDKRKLPALIKVTQPVRYTDPEECAAIAGGLLKKPAVLPQDYVLAWGEKEASSGMIDAHTYTRYKSLLEKQAADTKQNVVWQRAAQSVSASEAVMSRPGLIYVNSNQDRIEIRFQVMPTSNSQVGLKISTGTSTTAEKIDLSGKTGFYTRNNSTFLSDTGKLDTISWVEELSDGQTALYEVSTSSSNVSKAELLLIADHMK
;
A
#
# COMPACT_ATOMS: atom_id res chain seq x y z
N MET A 1 -89.31 -11.49 49.93
CA MET A 1 -88.15 -11.86 49.09
C MET A 1 -87.11 -10.75 49.21
N SER A 2 -85.82 -11.08 49.31
CA SER A 2 -84.73 -10.10 49.44
C SER A 2 -84.51 -9.33 48.13
N ILE A 3 -84.27 -8.01 48.24
CA ILE A 3 -83.92 -7.08 47.13
C ILE A 3 -82.74 -7.62 46.31
N GLU A 4 -81.83 -8.35 46.95
CA GLU A 4 -80.66 -8.95 46.32
C GLU A 4 -81.03 -9.97 45.24
N ASN A 5 -82.11 -10.74 45.44
CA ASN A 5 -82.58 -11.71 44.45
C ASN A 5 -83.26 -11.04 43.25
N GLN A 6 -83.87 -9.85 43.44
CA GLN A 6 -84.42 -9.07 42.33
C GLN A 6 -83.32 -8.45 41.48
N LEU A 7 -82.30 -7.86 42.11
CA LEU A 7 -81.13 -7.30 41.42
C LEU A 7 -80.39 -8.36 40.60
N LYS A 8 -80.24 -9.57 41.14
CA LYS A 8 -79.57 -10.66 40.43
C LYS A 8 -80.34 -11.12 39.19
N ALA A 9 -81.68 -11.18 39.30
CA ALA A 9 -82.54 -11.53 38.17
C ALA A 9 -82.57 -10.44 37.09
N GLU A 10 -82.53 -9.16 37.47
CA GLU A 10 -82.41 -8.06 36.50
C GLU A 10 -81.05 -8.04 35.81
N PHE A 11 -79.95 -8.23 36.55
CA PHE A 11 -78.62 -8.27 35.96
C PHE A 11 -78.45 -9.42 34.96
N GLN A 12 -79.02 -10.59 35.24
CA GLN A 12 -79.01 -11.70 34.29
C GLN A 12 -79.83 -11.41 33.04
N ARG A 13 -81.00 -10.75 33.17
CA ARG A 13 -81.76 -10.32 31.99
C ARG A 13 -81.02 -9.28 31.15
N TYR A 14 -80.28 -8.37 31.78
CA TYR A 14 -79.47 -7.38 31.06
C TYR A 14 -78.21 -7.98 30.43
N SER A 15 -77.56 -8.99 31.05
CA SER A 15 -76.40 -9.65 30.45
C SER A 15 -76.75 -10.43 29.20
N ASP A 16 -77.93 -11.07 29.17
CA ASP A 16 -78.39 -11.84 28.02
C ASP A 16 -78.79 -10.97 26.81
N GLN A 17 -78.99 -9.66 27.02
CA GLN A 17 -79.27 -8.68 25.97
C GLN A 17 -78.02 -7.98 25.41
N LEU A 18 -76.85 -8.18 26.01
CA LEU A 18 -75.59 -7.61 25.53
C LEU A 18 -75.04 -8.46 24.37
N GLN A 19 -75.52 -8.18 23.15
CA GLN A 19 -74.86 -8.68 21.95
C GLN A 19 -73.54 -7.93 21.72
N TYR A 20 -72.42 -8.62 21.84
CA TYR A 20 -71.11 -8.11 21.46
C TYR A 20 -71.10 -7.78 19.96
N PRO A 21 -70.87 -6.51 19.56
CA PRO A 21 -70.82 -6.14 18.16
C PRO A 21 -69.52 -6.65 17.53
N ARG A 22 -69.58 -7.82 16.86
CA ARG A 22 -68.45 -8.44 16.11
C ARG A 22 -67.76 -7.50 15.12
N GLN A 23 -68.45 -6.44 14.69
CA GLN A 23 -67.91 -5.43 13.77
C GLN A 23 -66.73 -4.62 14.35
N LEU A 24 -66.61 -4.50 15.67
CA LEU A 24 -65.49 -3.83 16.31
C LEU A 24 -64.20 -4.65 16.26
N ASP A 25 -64.30 -5.97 16.41
CA ASP A 25 -63.16 -6.89 16.37
C ASP A 25 -62.52 -6.96 14.97
N ASP A 26 -63.35 -7.01 13.92
CA ASP A 26 -62.86 -7.04 12.54
C ASP A 26 -62.12 -5.75 12.18
N ARG A 27 -62.59 -4.59 12.67
CA ARG A 27 -61.96 -3.30 12.42
C ARG A 27 -60.62 -3.16 13.15
N ILE A 28 -60.52 -3.67 14.38
CA ILE A 28 -59.27 -3.70 15.16
C ILE A 28 -58.26 -4.66 14.50
N ALA A 29 -58.71 -5.84 14.05
CA ALA A 29 -57.85 -6.79 13.34
C ALA A 29 -57.29 -6.18 12.04
N LEU A 30 -58.11 -5.45 11.28
CA LEU A 30 -57.71 -4.83 10.02
C LEU A 30 -56.72 -3.65 10.25
N LEU A 31 -56.90 -2.86 11.31
CA LEU A 31 -55.95 -1.80 11.69
C LEU A 31 -54.60 -2.38 12.16
N THR A 32 -54.63 -3.47 12.93
CA THR A 32 -53.41 -4.15 13.41
C THR A 32 -52.64 -4.79 12.24
N ARG A 33 -53.36 -5.36 11.26
CA ARG A 33 -52.78 -5.94 10.04
C ARG A 33 -52.20 -4.88 9.10
N LYS A 34 -52.85 -3.71 8.97
CA LYS A 34 -52.29 -2.57 8.22
C LYS A 34 -51.05 -1.97 8.88
N GLY A 35 -51.04 -1.82 10.21
CA GLY A 35 -49.90 -1.30 10.96
C GLY A 35 -48.66 -2.21 10.92
N THR A 36 -48.85 -3.53 10.98
CA THR A 36 -47.76 -4.52 10.88
C THR A 36 -47.21 -4.67 9.47
N ALA A 37 -48.05 -4.58 8.43
CA ALA A 37 -47.61 -4.58 7.03
C ALA A 37 -46.79 -3.32 6.66
N ALA A 38 -47.23 -2.13 7.11
CA ALA A 38 -46.48 -0.89 6.90
C ALA A 38 -45.12 -0.90 7.62
N ARG A 39 -45.06 -1.41 8.86
CA ARG A 39 -43.83 -1.52 9.65
C ARG A 39 -42.85 -2.55 9.06
N ARG A 40 -43.36 -3.68 8.53
CA ARG A 40 -42.54 -4.65 7.78
C ARG A 40 -41.95 -4.05 6.50
N GLY A 41 -42.71 -3.24 5.76
CA GLY A 41 -42.23 -2.55 4.55
C GLY A 41 -41.11 -1.54 4.83
N ILE A 42 -41.17 -0.84 5.97
CA ILE A 42 -40.10 0.08 6.40
C ILE A 42 -38.85 -0.70 6.81
N ILE A 43 -38.99 -1.79 7.58
CA ILE A 43 -37.86 -2.63 8.00
C ILE A 43 -37.18 -3.29 6.79
N THR A 44 -37.95 -3.78 5.81
CA THR A 44 -37.38 -4.35 4.57
C THR A 44 -36.67 -3.28 3.75
N ARG A 45 -37.21 -2.06 3.64
CA ARG A 45 -36.52 -0.95 2.96
C ARG A 45 -35.21 -0.56 3.65
N ILE A 46 -35.19 -0.49 4.99
CA ILE A 46 -33.97 -0.20 5.75
C ILE A 46 -32.95 -1.32 5.59
N ALA A 47 -33.38 -2.59 5.67
CA ALA A 47 -32.51 -3.74 5.47
C ALA A 47 -31.93 -3.78 4.04
N LEU A 48 -32.73 -3.40 3.03
CA LEU A 48 -32.29 -3.34 1.64
C LEU A 48 -31.30 -2.18 1.42
N ILE A 49 -31.54 -1.02 2.01
CA ILE A 49 -30.59 0.11 1.99
C ILE A 49 -29.28 -0.26 2.70
N ALA A 50 -29.35 -0.91 3.87
CA ALA A 50 -28.17 -1.38 4.58
C ALA A 50 -27.42 -2.44 3.77
N ALA A 51 -28.12 -3.40 3.15
CA ALA A 51 -27.52 -4.39 2.27
C ALA A 51 -26.84 -3.75 1.05
N CYS A 52 -27.46 -2.73 0.44
CA CYS A 52 -26.84 -1.93 -0.62
C CYS A 52 -25.61 -1.20 -0.12
N ILE A 53 -25.66 -0.53 1.04
CA ILE A 53 -24.50 0.16 1.62
C ILE A 53 -23.37 -0.84 1.91
N PHE A 54 -23.66 -2.04 2.43
CA PHE A 54 -22.67 -3.09 2.65
C PHE A 54 -22.10 -3.66 1.34
N LEU A 55 -22.93 -3.88 0.32
CA LEU A 55 -22.50 -4.33 -1.01
C LEU A 55 -21.63 -3.28 -1.70
N PHE A 56 -22.00 -2.00 -1.63
CA PHE A 56 -21.26 -0.93 -2.30
C PHE A 56 -20.03 -0.44 -1.51
N SER A 57 -20.04 -0.52 -0.18
CA SER A 57 -18.87 -0.16 0.63
C SER A 57 -17.73 -1.19 0.50
N GLY A 58 -18.04 -2.47 0.28
CA GLY A 58 -17.03 -3.50 -0.06
C GLY A 58 -16.34 -3.26 -1.41
N ILE A 59 -17.06 -2.73 -2.40
CA ILE A 59 -16.52 -2.44 -3.74
C ILE A 59 -15.49 -1.29 -3.69
N ALA A 60 -15.69 -0.30 -2.82
CA ALA A 60 -14.76 0.83 -2.70
C ALA A 60 -13.37 0.41 -2.21
N TYR A 61 -13.27 -0.51 -1.24
CA TYR A 61 -11.98 -0.99 -0.73
C TYR A 61 -11.21 -1.79 -1.79
N ALA A 62 -11.90 -2.65 -2.54
CA ALA A 62 -11.30 -3.44 -3.62
C ALA A 62 -10.93 -2.59 -4.85
N SER A 63 -11.58 -1.45 -5.08
CA SER A 63 -11.38 -0.65 -6.29
C SER A 63 -9.99 -0.03 -6.43
N ASN A 64 -9.29 0.19 -5.31
CA ASN A 64 -7.98 0.82 -5.28
C ASN A 64 -6.83 -0.16 -4.96
N LEU A 65 -7.13 -1.39 -4.54
CA LEU A 65 -6.09 -2.40 -4.30
C LEU A 65 -5.63 -2.97 -5.64
N LEU A 66 -4.36 -2.76 -6.00
CA LEU A 66 -3.78 -3.32 -7.21
C LEU A 66 -3.44 -4.80 -7.01
N TYR A 67 -2.73 -5.12 -5.92
CA TYR A 67 -2.40 -6.49 -5.55
C TYR A 67 -1.92 -6.60 -4.11
N THR A 68 -1.89 -7.85 -3.63
CA THR A 68 -1.31 -8.24 -2.35
C THR A 68 -0.29 -9.35 -2.60
N MET A 69 0.92 -9.18 -2.08
CA MET A 69 1.91 -10.25 -1.93
C MET A 69 1.90 -10.70 -0.49
N GLN A 70 1.78 -12.00 -0.24
CA GLN A 70 1.68 -12.53 1.12
C GLN A 70 2.59 -13.74 1.30
N SER A 71 3.35 -13.75 2.39
CA SER A 71 3.98 -14.93 2.99
C SER A 71 3.37 -15.20 4.36
N HIS A 72 3.84 -16.22 5.09
CA HIS A 72 3.36 -16.48 6.45
C HIS A 72 3.60 -15.30 7.41
N ARG A 73 4.57 -14.41 7.12
CA ARG A 73 5.01 -13.34 8.02
C ARG A 73 4.93 -11.94 7.44
N VAL A 74 4.81 -11.81 6.12
CA VAL A 74 4.82 -10.51 5.45
C VAL A 74 3.58 -10.38 4.57
N SER A 75 2.91 -9.24 4.65
CA SER A 75 1.91 -8.82 3.67
C SER A 75 2.35 -7.50 3.06
N VAL A 76 2.47 -7.45 1.74
CA VAL A 76 2.72 -6.22 0.98
C VAL A 76 1.47 -5.92 0.18
N GLU A 77 0.80 -4.83 0.50
CA GLU A 77 -0.39 -4.34 -0.20
C GLU A 77 0.00 -3.13 -1.03
N VAL A 78 -0.30 -3.17 -2.34
CA VAL A 78 -0.06 -2.05 -3.25
C VAL A 78 -1.38 -1.46 -3.71
N PHE A 79 -1.54 -0.16 -3.51
CA PHE A 79 -2.75 0.59 -3.79
C PHE A 79 -2.51 1.65 -4.87
N SER A 80 -3.54 1.90 -5.67
CA SER A 80 -3.70 3.07 -6.51
C SER A 80 -4.51 4.12 -5.76
N ASP A 81 -3.89 5.26 -5.45
CA ASP A 81 -4.49 6.39 -4.74
C ASP A 81 -4.43 7.65 -5.60
N ALA A 82 -5.59 8.27 -5.83
CA ALA A 82 -5.70 9.54 -6.54
C ALA A 82 -4.95 10.68 -5.84
N GLN A 83 -4.81 10.65 -4.51
CA GLN A 83 -4.03 11.64 -3.78
C GLN A 83 -2.53 11.51 -4.08
N ALA A 84 -2.05 10.28 -4.30
CA ALA A 84 -0.69 9.97 -4.72
C ALA A 84 -0.39 10.32 -6.19
N GLN A 85 -1.42 10.66 -6.99
CA GLN A 85 -1.22 11.20 -8.33
C GLN A 85 -0.81 12.67 -8.23
N LEU A 86 0.49 12.91 -8.40
CA LEU A 86 1.04 14.27 -8.42
C LEU A 86 0.95 14.86 -9.84
N PRO A 87 0.80 16.20 -9.96
CA PRO A 87 0.98 16.89 -11.24
C PRO A 87 2.40 16.67 -11.79
N ASP A 88 2.53 16.58 -13.12
CA ASP A 88 3.82 16.35 -13.78
C ASP A 88 4.88 17.40 -13.39
N SER A 89 4.47 18.65 -13.22
CA SER A 89 5.37 19.74 -12.78
C SER A 89 5.95 19.49 -11.38
N LEU A 90 5.12 19.01 -10.44
CA LEU A 90 5.55 18.70 -9.08
C LEU A 90 6.43 17.44 -9.07
N ASN A 91 6.08 16.41 -9.86
CA ASN A 91 6.94 15.23 -10.02
C ASN A 91 8.32 15.61 -10.55
N ALA A 92 8.39 16.49 -11.56
CA ALA A 92 9.64 16.97 -12.12
C ALA A 92 10.45 17.80 -11.11
N GLU A 93 9.80 18.67 -10.33
CA GLU A 93 10.44 19.45 -9.26
C GLU A 93 11.05 18.56 -8.17
N ILE A 94 10.28 17.59 -7.66
CA ILE A 94 10.75 16.64 -6.64
C ILE A 94 11.90 15.81 -7.18
N ARG A 95 11.79 15.28 -8.40
CA ARG A 95 12.83 14.47 -9.04
C ARG A 95 14.12 15.27 -9.26
N SER A 96 14.01 16.50 -9.77
CA SER A 96 15.17 17.38 -9.95
C SER A 96 15.84 17.68 -8.61
N SER A 97 15.05 17.97 -7.57
CA SER A 97 15.58 18.23 -6.23
C SER A 97 16.25 17.00 -5.64
N PHE A 98 15.65 15.82 -5.81
CA PHE A 98 16.20 14.54 -5.39
C PHE A 98 17.56 14.28 -6.03
N GLN A 99 17.69 14.47 -7.34
CA GLN A 99 18.95 14.32 -8.07
C GLN A 99 20.00 15.33 -7.59
N GLN A 100 19.63 16.61 -7.46
CA GLN A 100 20.54 17.66 -6.98
C GLN A 100 21.04 17.41 -5.56
N ILE A 101 20.19 16.89 -4.66
CA ILE A 101 20.58 16.52 -3.30
C ILE A 101 21.55 15.35 -3.36
N ARG A 102 21.21 14.30 -4.12
CA ARG A 102 22.04 13.10 -4.29
C ARG A 102 23.43 13.46 -4.80
N ASP A 103 23.54 14.35 -5.77
CA ASP A 103 24.82 14.78 -6.36
C ASP A 103 25.68 15.62 -5.41
N GLN A 104 25.09 16.22 -4.36
CA GLN A 104 25.79 16.97 -3.30
C GLN A 104 26.26 16.09 -2.13
N LEU A 105 25.86 14.82 -2.09
CA LEU A 105 26.26 13.86 -1.08
C LEU A 105 27.54 13.14 -1.52
N THR A 106 28.45 12.89 -0.58
CA THR A 106 29.56 11.98 -0.88
C THR A 106 29.05 10.53 -0.91
N PRO A 107 29.69 9.61 -1.64
CA PRO A 107 29.33 8.20 -1.61
C PRO A 107 29.22 7.65 -0.18
N GLY A 108 28.10 6.99 0.12
CA GLY A 108 27.75 6.47 1.45
C GLY A 108 26.97 7.44 2.34
N GLU A 109 26.83 8.71 1.96
CA GLU A 109 26.01 9.66 2.72
C GLU A 109 24.53 9.60 2.34
N SER A 110 23.69 10.03 3.27
CA SER A 110 22.25 10.20 3.09
C SER A 110 21.81 11.59 3.52
N ALA A 111 20.67 12.02 3.02
CA ALA A 111 19.93 13.21 3.42
C ALA A 111 18.45 12.87 3.62
N ILE A 112 17.77 13.65 4.44
CA ILE A 112 16.32 13.65 4.55
C ILE A 112 15.79 14.88 3.84
N MET A 113 15.01 14.65 2.79
CA MET A 113 14.31 15.67 2.02
C MET A 113 12.86 15.77 2.53
N TYR A 114 12.37 16.99 2.74
CA TYR A 114 10.98 17.28 3.03
C TYR A 114 10.34 17.97 1.83
N VAL A 115 9.13 17.54 1.47
CA VAL A 115 8.32 18.13 0.39
C VAL A 115 6.98 18.58 0.95
N SER A 116 6.75 19.89 1.02
CA SER A 116 5.54 20.45 1.63
C SER A 116 4.24 20.06 0.92
N GLU A 117 4.29 19.90 -0.40
CA GLU A 117 3.12 19.51 -1.20
C GLU A 117 2.66 18.08 -0.92
N LEU A 118 3.58 17.16 -0.59
CA LEU A 118 3.23 15.81 -0.17
C LEU A 118 2.50 15.84 1.17
N ASP A 119 2.97 16.66 2.10
CA ASP A 119 2.39 16.84 3.43
C ASP A 119 0.95 17.39 3.36
N LYS A 120 0.71 18.41 2.52
CA LYS A 120 -0.62 18.96 2.26
C LYS A 120 -1.60 17.91 1.71
N ARG A 121 -1.08 16.94 0.95
CA ARG A 121 -1.83 15.81 0.38
C ARG A 121 -1.93 14.61 1.32
N LYS A 122 -1.39 14.70 2.54
CA LYS A 122 -1.31 13.60 3.53
C LYS A 122 -0.54 12.38 3.02
N LEU A 123 0.43 12.61 2.13
CA LEU A 123 1.39 11.61 1.68
C LEU A 123 2.66 11.68 2.54
N PRO A 124 3.50 10.63 2.54
CA PRO A 124 4.81 10.67 3.20
C PRO A 124 5.65 11.84 2.69
N ALA A 125 5.78 12.88 3.52
CA ALA A 125 6.44 14.12 3.15
C ALA A 125 7.96 14.09 3.29
N LEU A 126 8.49 13.11 4.03
CA LEU A 126 9.92 12.88 4.19
C LEU A 126 10.40 11.77 3.26
N ILE A 127 11.48 12.02 2.54
CA ILE A 127 12.11 11.10 1.61
C ILE A 127 13.59 10.97 2.00
N LYS A 128 14.07 9.74 2.23
CA LYS A 128 15.51 9.47 2.38
C LYS A 128 16.13 9.50 0.99
N VAL A 129 17.15 10.34 0.81
CA VAL A 129 17.96 10.43 -0.40
C VAL A 129 19.35 9.92 -0.04
N THR A 130 19.81 8.87 -0.70
CA THR A 130 21.13 8.27 -0.48
C THR A 130 21.96 8.43 -1.73
N GLN A 131 23.26 8.69 -1.57
CA GLN A 131 24.25 8.49 -2.62
C GLN A 131 24.97 7.16 -2.35
N PRO A 132 24.56 6.03 -2.95
CA PRO A 132 25.11 4.74 -2.59
C PRO A 132 26.59 4.61 -2.97
N VAL A 133 27.35 3.87 -2.17
CA VAL A 133 28.67 3.41 -2.59
C VAL A 133 28.50 2.36 -3.68
N ARG A 134 29.20 2.55 -4.79
CA ARG A 134 29.24 1.59 -5.90
C ARG A 134 30.43 0.68 -5.74
N TYR A 135 30.15 -0.62 -5.69
CA TYR A 135 31.17 -1.66 -5.64
C TYR A 135 31.23 -2.32 -7.01
N THR A 136 32.38 -2.25 -7.68
CA THR A 136 32.58 -2.85 -9.01
C THR A 136 33.29 -4.19 -8.94
N ASP A 137 33.91 -4.50 -7.81
CA ASP A 137 34.57 -5.78 -7.60
C ASP A 137 33.54 -6.92 -7.48
N PRO A 138 33.69 -8.03 -8.22
CA PRO A 138 32.74 -9.13 -8.18
C PRO A 138 32.61 -9.82 -6.81
N GLU A 139 33.68 -9.87 -6.01
CA GLU A 139 33.66 -10.44 -4.67
C GLU A 139 32.93 -9.51 -3.71
N GLU A 140 33.17 -8.20 -3.81
CA GLU A 140 32.42 -7.20 -3.03
C GLU A 140 30.93 -7.23 -3.40
N CYS A 141 30.60 -7.33 -4.69
CA CYS A 141 29.22 -7.47 -5.15
C CYS A 141 28.54 -8.73 -4.60
N ALA A 142 29.27 -9.83 -4.47
CA ALA A 142 28.76 -11.04 -3.82
C ALA A 142 28.56 -10.85 -2.31
N ALA A 143 29.47 -10.11 -1.66
CA ALA A 143 29.43 -9.84 -0.23
C ALA A 143 28.33 -8.86 0.20
N ILE A 144 27.90 -7.93 -0.66
CA ILE A 144 26.84 -6.93 -0.40
C ILE A 144 25.56 -7.55 0.16
N ALA A 145 25.28 -8.79 -0.24
CA ALA A 145 24.07 -9.48 0.14
C ALA A 145 24.26 -10.55 1.21
N GLY A 146 25.47 -10.72 1.76
CA GLY A 146 25.77 -11.83 2.66
C GLY A 146 25.47 -13.21 2.04
N GLY A 147 25.51 -13.31 0.71
CA GLY A 147 25.11 -14.52 -0.04
C GLY A 147 23.60 -14.73 -0.22
N LEU A 148 22.74 -13.82 0.26
CA LEU A 148 21.28 -13.94 0.15
C LEU A 148 20.70 -13.39 -1.17
N LEU A 149 21.42 -12.50 -1.85
CA LEU A 149 20.98 -11.97 -3.14
C LEU A 149 21.24 -13.00 -4.21
N LYS A 150 20.15 -13.56 -4.69
CA LYS A 150 20.13 -14.36 -5.89
C LYS A 150 20.70 -13.59 -7.06
N LYS A 151 21.40 -14.29 -7.94
CA LYS A 151 21.90 -13.74 -9.20
C LYS A 151 21.12 -14.35 -10.35
N PRO A 152 20.85 -13.57 -11.41
CA PRO A 152 20.23 -14.13 -12.59
C PRO A 152 21.21 -15.10 -13.26
N ALA A 153 20.76 -16.33 -13.50
CA ALA A 153 21.52 -17.31 -14.27
C ALA A 153 21.54 -16.99 -15.77
N VAL A 154 20.59 -16.17 -16.23
CA VAL A 154 20.47 -15.71 -17.62
C VAL A 154 20.22 -14.22 -17.61
N LEU A 155 20.93 -13.50 -18.47
CA LEU A 155 20.72 -12.08 -18.74
C LEU A 155 20.22 -11.89 -20.17
N PRO A 156 19.42 -10.84 -20.45
CA PRO A 156 19.15 -10.41 -21.81
C PRO A 156 20.47 -10.06 -22.53
N GLN A 157 20.43 -10.07 -23.86
CA GLN A 157 21.61 -9.85 -24.67
C GLN A 157 22.32 -8.53 -24.30
N ASP A 158 23.65 -8.56 -24.27
CA ASP A 158 24.54 -7.43 -24.01
C ASP A 158 24.48 -6.81 -22.61
N TYR A 159 23.66 -7.31 -21.69
CA TYR A 159 23.69 -6.88 -20.30
C TYR A 159 24.89 -7.47 -19.56
N VAL A 160 25.61 -6.61 -18.85
CA VAL A 160 26.71 -6.99 -17.96
C VAL A 160 26.51 -6.40 -16.57
N LEU A 161 27.03 -7.08 -15.55
CA LEU A 161 27.07 -6.52 -14.20
C LEU A 161 27.96 -5.28 -14.21
N ALA A 162 27.39 -4.14 -13.84
CA ALA A 162 28.10 -2.86 -13.81
C ALA A 162 28.64 -2.56 -12.41
N TRP A 163 27.80 -2.67 -11.38
CA TRP A 163 28.19 -2.53 -9.97
C TRP A 163 27.12 -3.08 -9.02
N GLY A 164 27.48 -3.23 -7.75
CA GLY A 164 26.56 -3.48 -6.64
C GLY A 164 26.46 -2.27 -5.69
N GLU A 165 25.35 -2.20 -4.97
CA GLU A 165 25.07 -1.16 -3.96
C GLU A 165 24.48 -1.81 -2.70
N LYS A 166 24.88 -1.35 -1.51
CA LYS A 166 24.31 -1.85 -0.22
C LYS A 166 22.94 -1.26 0.08
N GLU A 167 22.66 -0.07 -0.42
CA GLU A 167 21.39 0.63 -0.24
C GLU A 167 20.88 1.15 -1.59
N ALA A 168 19.57 1.40 -1.67
CA ALA A 168 18.98 2.10 -2.80
C ALA A 168 19.15 3.61 -2.67
N SER A 169 19.03 4.34 -3.78
CA SER A 169 19.08 5.81 -3.78
C SER A 169 17.96 6.45 -2.97
N SER A 170 16.86 5.72 -2.76
CA SER A 170 15.77 6.09 -1.85
C SER A 170 15.46 4.94 -0.90
N GLY A 171 15.14 5.25 0.35
CA GLY A 171 14.86 4.24 1.37
C GLY A 171 13.68 4.57 2.26
N MET A 172 13.26 3.58 3.05
CA MET A 172 12.30 3.79 4.14
C MET A 172 12.94 4.62 5.25
N ILE A 173 12.11 5.38 5.95
CA ILE A 173 12.48 6.17 7.12
C ILE A 173 11.83 5.51 8.33
N ASP A 174 12.61 5.20 9.37
CA ASP A 174 12.05 4.68 10.62
C ASP A 174 11.34 5.79 11.43
N ALA A 175 10.54 5.38 12.41
CA ALA A 175 9.76 6.31 13.22
C ALA A 175 10.63 7.33 13.98
N HIS A 176 11.83 6.93 14.39
CA HIS A 176 12.77 7.81 15.09
C HIS A 176 13.29 8.91 14.17
N THR A 177 13.75 8.54 12.98
CA THR A 177 14.22 9.46 11.95
C THR A 177 13.09 10.36 11.48
N TYR A 178 11.89 9.81 11.27
CA TYR A 178 10.72 10.61 10.91
C TYR A 178 10.44 11.70 11.94
N THR A 179 10.36 11.32 13.22
CA THR A 179 10.08 12.25 14.33
C THR A 179 11.16 13.31 14.46
N ARG A 180 12.43 12.93 14.28
CA ARG A 180 13.58 13.84 14.36
C ARG A 180 13.55 14.92 13.28
N TYR A 181 13.26 14.54 12.04
CA TYR A 181 13.40 15.45 10.90
C TYR A 181 12.10 16.17 10.51
N LYS A 182 10.91 15.61 10.80
CA LYS A 182 9.64 16.16 10.32
C LYS A 182 9.44 17.61 10.78
N SER A 183 9.41 17.86 12.08
CA SER A 183 9.13 19.19 12.63
C SER A 183 10.22 20.21 12.27
N LEU A 184 11.47 19.75 12.19
CA LEU A 184 12.62 20.59 11.85
C LEU A 184 12.53 21.10 10.40
N LEU A 185 12.37 20.18 9.45
CA LEU A 185 12.33 20.51 8.03
C LEU A 185 11.01 21.19 7.64
N GLU A 186 9.90 20.85 8.28
CA GLU A 186 8.63 21.56 8.10
C GLU A 186 8.74 23.04 8.50
N LYS A 187 9.36 23.31 9.66
CA LYS A 187 9.63 24.69 10.09
C LYS A 187 10.55 25.41 9.11
N GLN A 188 11.63 24.76 8.67
CA GLN A 188 12.56 25.34 7.70
C GLN A 188 11.85 25.67 6.37
N ALA A 189 10.97 24.81 5.87
CA ALA A 189 10.18 25.07 4.67
C ALA A 189 9.25 26.29 4.85
N ALA A 190 8.61 26.42 6.01
CA ALA A 190 7.78 27.57 6.34
C ALA A 190 8.58 28.88 6.43
N ASP A 191 9.74 28.86 7.09
CA ASP A 191 10.60 30.04 7.30
C ASP A 191 11.23 30.51 5.97
N THR A 192 11.63 29.57 5.11
CA THR A 192 12.26 29.87 3.80
C THR A 192 11.27 30.03 2.65
N LYS A 193 10.00 29.66 2.86
CA LYS A 193 8.95 29.60 1.83
C LYS A 193 9.34 28.70 0.63
N GLN A 194 10.10 27.65 0.88
CA GLN A 194 10.51 26.67 -0.12
C GLN A 194 9.63 25.43 -0.05
N ASN A 195 9.24 24.88 -1.22
CA ASN A 195 8.46 23.65 -1.29
C ASN A 195 9.28 22.41 -0.91
N VAL A 196 10.58 22.45 -1.20
CA VAL A 196 11.53 21.37 -0.94
C VAL A 196 12.67 21.93 -0.11
N VAL A 197 12.91 21.30 1.05
CA VAL A 197 14.07 21.56 1.89
C VAL A 197 14.68 20.24 2.33
N TRP A 198 15.95 20.23 2.71
CA TRP A 198 16.62 18.99 3.08
C TRP A 198 17.74 19.25 4.09
N GLN A 199 18.16 18.18 4.75
CA GLN A 199 19.33 18.17 5.62
C GLN A 199 20.04 16.83 5.53
N ARG A 200 21.38 16.83 5.62
CA ARG A 200 22.17 15.59 5.74
C ARG A 200 21.68 14.77 6.94
N ALA A 201 21.53 13.47 6.72
CA ALA A 201 21.17 12.52 7.77
C ALA A 201 22.36 12.34 8.72
N ALA A 202 22.08 12.18 10.02
CA ALA A 202 23.13 11.80 10.96
C ALA A 202 23.61 10.38 10.62
N GLN A 203 24.94 10.16 10.57
CA GLN A 203 25.57 8.87 10.20
C GLN A 203 25.34 7.72 11.21
N SER A 204 24.43 7.86 12.18
CA SER A 204 24.21 6.82 13.19
C SER A 204 23.41 5.67 12.59
N VAL A 205 24.11 4.68 12.03
CA VAL A 205 23.52 3.40 11.61
C VAL A 205 22.98 2.70 12.84
N SER A 206 21.70 2.89 13.13
CA SER A 206 21.00 2.10 14.13
C SER A 206 20.82 0.68 13.60
N ALA A 207 20.63 -0.29 14.49
CA ALA A 207 20.27 -1.66 14.09
C ALA A 207 18.96 -1.71 13.28
N SER A 208 18.07 -0.71 13.40
CA SER A 208 16.86 -0.58 12.58
C SER A 208 17.17 -0.18 11.13
N GLU A 209 18.19 0.64 10.88
CA GLU A 209 18.58 1.03 9.52
C GLU A 209 19.16 -0.15 8.72
N ALA A 210 19.89 -1.06 9.37
CA ALA A 210 20.40 -2.28 8.74
C ALA A 210 19.28 -3.19 8.20
N VAL A 211 18.14 -3.26 8.89
CA VAL A 211 16.95 -4.03 8.48
C VAL A 211 16.19 -3.38 7.32
N MET A 212 16.36 -2.07 7.13
CA MET A 212 15.75 -1.31 6.03
C MET A 212 16.67 -1.22 4.80
N SER A 213 17.86 -1.81 4.85
CA SER A 213 18.80 -1.84 3.73
C SER A 213 18.19 -2.56 2.53
N ARG A 214 18.39 -2.01 1.34
CA ARG A 214 17.91 -2.56 0.06
C ARG A 214 19.08 -2.80 -0.89
N PRO A 215 19.96 -3.75 -0.55
CA PRO A 215 21.08 -4.12 -1.40
C PRO A 215 20.62 -4.53 -2.80
N GLY A 216 21.48 -4.27 -3.78
CA GLY A 216 21.17 -4.59 -5.16
C GLY A 216 22.35 -4.67 -6.09
N LEU A 217 22.09 -5.26 -7.25
CA LEU A 217 23.01 -5.41 -8.37
C LEU A 217 22.45 -4.64 -9.57
N ILE A 218 23.33 -3.92 -10.25
CA ILE A 218 22.99 -3.07 -11.38
C ILE A 218 23.60 -3.68 -12.63
N TYR A 219 22.76 -3.94 -13.62
CA TYR A 219 23.16 -4.43 -14.94
C TYR A 219 22.93 -3.36 -15.98
N VAL A 220 23.88 -3.20 -16.89
CA VAL A 220 23.84 -2.18 -17.95
C VAL A 220 24.17 -2.83 -19.29
N ASN A 221 23.47 -2.43 -20.35
CA ASN A 221 23.75 -2.86 -21.72
C ASN A 221 24.59 -1.82 -22.49
N SER A 222 24.91 -2.11 -23.75
CA SER A 222 25.66 -1.20 -24.64
C SER A 222 24.97 0.16 -24.88
N ASN A 223 23.64 0.23 -24.77
CA ASN A 223 22.84 1.46 -24.92
C ASN A 223 22.71 2.27 -23.62
N GLN A 224 23.39 1.86 -22.53
CA GLN A 224 23.23 2.43 -21.19
C GLN A 224 21.84 2.22 -20.57
N ASP A 225 21.05 1.28 -21.10
CA ASP A 225 19.82 0.87 -20.43
C ASP A 225 20.16 0.08 -19.16
N ARG A 226 19.44 0.37 -18.07
CA ARG A 226 19.75 -0.14 -16.75
C ARG A 226 18.66 -1.08 -16.25
N ILE A 227 19.06 -2.22 -15.71
CA ILE A 227 18.21 -3.11 -14.92
C ILE A 227 18.78 -3.20 -13.51
N GLU A 228 17.93 -2.99 -12.51
CA GLU A 228 18.27 -3.09 -11.11
C GLU A 228 17.62 -4.33 -10.50
N ILE A 229 18.41 -5.11 -9.78
CA ILE A 229 17.92 -6.24 -8.99
C ILE A 229 18.16 -5.89 -7.52
N ARG A 230 17.08 -5.79 -6.75
CA ARG A 230 17.15 -5.47 -5.32
C ARG A 230 16.41 -6.50 -4.51
N PHE A 231 16.81 -6.62 -3.25
CA PHE A 231 16.05 -7.38 -2.27
C PHE A 231 16.02 -6.66 -0.93
N GLN A 232 15.01 -7.00 -0.13
CA GLN A 232 14.88 -6.56 1.24
C GLN A 232 14.48 -7.75 2.11
N VAL A 233 15.28 -8.04 3.13
CA VAL A 233 14.97 -9.09 4.10
C VAL A 233 14.12 -8.48 5.20
N MET A 234 12.94 -9.04 5.38
CA MET A 234 12.05 -8.64 6.47
C MET A 234 12.48 -9.36 7.76
N PRO A 235 12.52 -8.66 8.90
CA PRO A 235 13.04 -9.21 10.14
C PRO A 235 12.17 -10.38 10.64
N THR A 236 12.82 -11.35 11.28
CA THR A 236 12.17 -12.45 12.01
C THR A 236 11.54 -11.92 13.30
N SER A 237 10.34 -11.34 13.18
CA SER A 237 9.51 -11.00 14.33
C SER A 237 8.34 -11.99 14.48
N ASN A 238 7.87 -12.19 15.70
CA ASN A 238 6.67 -13.01 15.96
C ASN A 238 5.37 -12.33 15.48
N SER A 239 5.43 -11.08 15.05
CA SER A 239 4.31 -10.33 14.47
C SER A 239 4.38 -10.31 12.94
N GLN A 240 3.21 -10.43 12.29
CA GLN A 240 3.10 -10.21 10.85
C GLN A 240 3.45 -8.76 10.50
N VAL A 241 4.38 -8.57 9.57
CA VAL A 241 4.77 -7.26 9.05
C VAL A 241 3.86 -6.90 7.88
N GLY A 242 3.10 -5.81 8.00
CA GLY A 242 2.28 -5.26 6.93
C GLY A 242 2.94 -4.04 6.29
N LEU A 243 3.29 -4.12 5.01
CA LEU A 243 3.75 -3.00 4.21
C LEU A 243 2.62 -2.52 3.30
N LYS A 244 2.32 -1.22 3.34
CA LYS A 244 1.35 -0.59 2.44
C LYS A 244 2.05 0.41 1.55
N ILE A 245 1.94 0.22 0.24
CA ILE A 245 2.54 1.07 -0.78
C ILE A 245 1.41 1.76 -1.53
N SER A 246 1.42 3.09 -1.58
CA SER A 246 0.45 3.87 -2.34
C SER A 246 1.11 4.46 -3.57
N THR A 247 0.46 4.33 -4.71
CA THR A 247 0.93 4.78 -6.03
C THR A 247 -0.12 5.65 -6.70
N GLY A 248 0.27 6.49 -7.66
CA GLY A 248 -0.71 7.28 -8.43
C GLY A 248 -1.60 6.40 -9.31
N THR A 249 -2.74 6.94 -9.73
CA THR A 249 -3.75 6.23 -10.54
C THR A 249 -3.28 5.81 -11.93
N SER A 250 -2.15 6.34 -12.41
CA SER A 250 -1.52 5.87 -13.64
C SER A 250 -0.79 4.52 -13.52
N THR A 251 -0.72 3.96 -12.31
CA THR A 251 -0.01 2.71 -12.05
C THR A 251 -0.87 1.52 -12.44
N THR A 252 -0.30 0.62 -13.24
CA THR A 252 -0.96 -0.64 -13.62
C THR A 252 -0.18 -1.82 -13.07
N ALA A 253 -0.88 -2.89 -12.69
CA ALA A 253 -0.26 -4.12 -12.22
C ALA A 253 -0.85 -5.35 -12.92
N GLU A 254 -0.03 -6.37 -13.09
CA GLU A 254 -0.39 -7.64 -13.70
C GLU A 254 0.23 -8.79 -12.89
N LYS A 255 -0.56 -9.81 -12.57
CA LYS A 255 -0.06 -11.03 -11.94
C LYS A 255 0.72 -11.87 -12.96
N ILE A 256 1.89 -12.34 -12.57
CA ILE A 256 2.78 -13.16 -13.40
C ILE A 256 3.24 -14.41 -12.64
N ASP A 257 3.59 -15.46 -13.37
CA ASP A 257 4.24 -16.66 -12.82
C ASP A 257 5.75 -16.60 -13.06
N LEU A 258 6.53 -16.89 -12.02
CA LEU A 258 7.99 -16.87 -12.00
C LEU A 258 8.47 -18.25 -11.55
N SER A 259 8.57 -19.19 -12.49
CA SER A 259 8.98 -20.57 -12.24
C SER A 259 8.25 -21.21 -11.03
N GLY A 260 6.92 -21.07 -10.99
CA GLY A 260 6.08 -21.59 -9.90
C GLY A 260 5.92 -20.65 -8.69
N LYS A 261 6.46 -19.44 -8.74
CA LYS A 261 6.21 -18.36 -7.76
C LYS A 261 5.26 -17.33 -8.33
N THR A 262 4.31 -16.87 -7.53
CA THR A 262 3.48 -15.72 -7.91
C THR A 262 4.27 -14.42 -7.74
N GLY A 263 4.43 -13.68 -8.83
CA GLY A 263 4.94 -12.31 -8.83
C GLY A 263 3.95 -11.32 -9.41
N PHE A 264 4.32 -10.04 -9.37
CA PHE A 264 3.54 -8.96 -9.96
C PHE A 264 4.44 -8.06 -10.79
N TYR A 265 4.03 -7.81 -12.03
CA TYR A 265 4.61 -6.79 -12.89
C TYR A 265 3.83 -5.49 -12.71
N THR A 266 4.52 -4.43 -12.34
CA THR A 266 3.96 -3.09 -12.09
C THR A 266 4.62 -2.09 -13.02
N ARG A 267 3.82 -1.25 -13.67
CA ARG A 267 4.26 -0.14 -14.49
C ARG A 267 3.76 1.16 -13.89
N ASN A 268 4.68 2.06 -13.57
CA ASN A 268 4.39 3.40 -13.07
C ASN A 268 5.03 4.45 -13.98
N ASN A 269 4.20 5.22 -14.68
CA ASN A 269 4.65 6.25 -15.62
C ASN A 269 4.78 7.66 -15.00
N SER A 270 4.59 7.77 -13.69
CA SER A 270 4.47 9.06 -13.00
C SER A 270 5.11 9.01 -11.60
N THR A 271 6.29 8.40 -11.48
CA THR A 271 7.03 8.33 -10.20
C THR A 271 8.12 9.39 -10.14
N PHE A 272 8.29 10.05 -8.99
CA PHE A 272 9.42 10.96 -8.75
C PHE A 272 10.67 10.23 -8.24
N LEU A 273 10.57 8.93 -7.94
CA LEU A 273 11.66 8.12 -7.36
C LEU A 273 12.60 7.53 -8.43
N SER A 274 12.30 7.70 -9.72
CA SER A 274 13.17 7.25 -10.81
C SER A 274 13.70 8.43 -11.62
N ASP A 275 14.89 8.26 -12.22
CA ASP A 275 15.54 9.33 -12.97
C ASP A 275 14.76 9.75 -14.23
N THR A 276 13.98 8.83 -14.83
CA THR A 276 13.19 9.10 -16.04
C THR A 276 11.73 9.45 -15.76
N GLY A 277 11.26 9.28 -14.52
CA GLY A 277 9.86 9.42 -14.15
C GLY A 277 9.01 8.17 -14.40
N LYS A 278 9.62 7.15 -14.99
CA LYS A 278 9.01 5.85 -15.26
C LYS A 278 9.72 4.78 -14.46
N LEU A 279 8.98 3.79 -14.01
CA LEU A 279 9.51 2.63 -13.32
C LEU A 279 8.65 1.42 -13.65
N ASP A 280 9.25 0.45 -14.33
CA ASP A 280 8.69 -0.87 -14.55
C ASP A 280 9.38 -1.83 -13.58
N THR A 281 8.61 -2.59 -12.80
CA THR A 281 9.12 -3.46 -11.73
C THR A 281 8.42 -4.81 -11.76
N ILE A 282 9.17 -5.89 -11.57
CA ILE A 282 8.67 -7.20 -11.19
C ILE A 282 9.01 -7.43 -9.72
N SER A 283 8.00 -7.68 -8.89
CA SER A 283 8.17 -7.94 -7.46
C SER A 283 7.56 -9.27 -7.04
N TRP A 284 8.24 -9.99 -6.15
CA TRP A 284 7.71 -11.20 -5.51
C TRP A 284 8.29 -11.35 -4.10
N VAL A 285 7.61 -12.16 -3.29
CA VAL A 285 8.08 -12.53 -1.94
C VAL A 285 8.56 -13.98 -1.95
N GLU A 286 9.62 -14.26 -1.20
CA GLU A 286 10.16 -15.61 -1.04
C GLU A 286 10.55 -15.86 0.42
N GLU A 287 10.22 -17.04 0.92
CA GLU A 287 10.64 -17.48 2.25
C GLU A 287 12.06 -18.02 2.20
N LEU A 288 12.88 -17.59 3.15
CA LEU A 288 14.27 -18.02 3.31
C LEU A 288 14.37 -19.15 4.35
N SER A 289 15.48 -19.88 4.33
CA SER A 289 15.71 -21.11 5.11
C SER A 289 15.67 -20.94 6.63
N ASP A 290 15.76 -19.72 7.14
CA ASP A 290 15.69 -19.38 8.57
C ASP A 290 14.30 -18.81 8.99
N GLY A 291 13.31 -18.88 8.10
CA GLY A 291 11.98 -18.32 8.31
C GLY A 291 11.90 -16.80 8.12
N GLN A 292 12.95 -16.16 7.59
CA GLN A 292 12.86 -14.81 7.05
C GLN A 292 12.03 -14.80 5.76
N THR A 293 11.56 -13.62 5.36
CA THR A 293 10.97 -13.41 4.04
C THR A 293 11.75 -12.31 3.33
N ALA A 294 12.15 -12.57 2.10
CA ALA A 294 12.74 -11.58 1.22
C ALA A 294 11.69 -11.05 0.23
N LEU A 295 11.60 -9.74 0.11
CA LEU A 295 10.94 -9.07 -1.00
C LEU A 295 12.00 -8.83 -2.09
N TYR A 296 11.81 -9.43 -3.25
CA TYR A 296 12.67 -9.22 -4.41
C TYR A 296 12.03 -8.26 -5.41
N GLU A 297 12.85 -7.47 -6.06
CA GLU A 297 12.46 -6.56 -7.13
C GLU A 297 13.46 -6.62 -8.28
N VAL A 298 12.96 -6.78 -9.51
CA VAL A 298 13.71 -6.57 -10.76
C VAL A 298 13.07 -5.38 -11.44
N SER A 299 13.78 -4.27 -11.60
CA SER A 299 13.21 -3.01 -12.08
C SER A 299 14.06 -2.30 -13.12
N THR A 300 13.43 -1.42 -13.88
CA THR A 300 14.09 -0.55 -14.84
C THR A 300 13.37 0.77 -14.95
N SER A 301 14.13 1.83 -15.18
CA SER A 301 13.61 3.15 -15.56
C SER A 301 13.87 3.47 -17.05
N SER A 302 14.55 2.58 -17.77
CA SER A 302 14.90 2.73 -19.18
C SER A 302 13.70 2.41 -20.07
N SER A 303 13.41 3.27 -21.05
CA SER A 303 12.25 3.12 -21.93
C SER A 303 12.39 2.00 -22.95
N ASN A 304 13.62 1.54 -23.22
CA ASN A 304 13.91 0.53 -24.22
C ASN A 304 13.86 -0.89 -23.65
N VAL A 305 13.79 -1.03 -22.32
CA VAL A 305 13.74 -2.33 -21.66
C VAL A 305 12.31 -2.83 -21.64
N SER A 306 12.10 -4.00 -22.23
CA SER A 306 10.80 -4.63 -22.33
C SER A 306 10.43 -5.42 -21.07
N LYS A 307 9.13 -5.62 -20.87
CA LYS A 307 8.60 -6.55 -19.85
C LYS A 307 9.19 -7.96 -19.99
N ALA A 308 9.41 -8.42 -21.22
CA ALA A 308 9.94 -9.75 -21.50
C ALA A 308 11.38 -9.91 -20.98
N GLU A 309 12.21 -8.88 -21.09
CA GLU A 309 13.58 -8.88 -20.57
C GLU A 309 13.60 -8.89 -19.03
N LEU A 310 12.71 -8.12 -18.39
CA LEU A 310 12.56 -8.17 -16.93
C LEU A 310 12.10 -9.56 -16.46
N LEU A 311 11.12 -10.16 -17.17
CA LEU A 311 10.61 -11.49 -16.88
C LEU A 311 11.71 -12.56 -17.02
N LEU A 312 12.52 -12.49 -18.08
CA LEU A 312 13.64 -13.42 -18.29
C LEU A 312 14.58 -13.44 -17.08
N ILE A 313 14.95 -12.26 -16.57
CA ILE A 313 15.82 -12.12 -15.40
C ILE A 313 15.13 -12.68 -14.17
N ALA A 314 13.89 -12.25 -13.88
CA ALA A 314 13.16 -12.64 -12.69
C ALA A 314 12.94 -14.16 -12.61
N ASP A 315 12.65 -14.81 -13.75
CA ASP A 315 12.43 -16.26 -13.86
C ASP A 315 13.72 -17.08 -13.66
N HIS A 316 14.88 -16.47 -13.89
CA HIS A 316 16.19 -17.13 -13.79
C HIS A 316 16.99 -16.75 -12.54
N MET A 317 16.35 -16.16 -11.53
CA MET A 317 17.00 -15.81 -10.26
C MET A 317 17.32 -17.06 -9.42
N LYS A 318 18.61 -17.32 -9.20
CA LYS A 318 19.11 -18.47 -8.41
C LYS A 318 19.98 -18.04 -7.25
#